data_AF-A0A5U8BB13-F1
#
_entry.id   AF-A0A5U8BB13-F1
#
_cell.length_a   1.000
_cell.length_b   1.000
_cell.length_c   1.000
_cell.angle_alpha   90.00
_cell.angle_beta   90.00
_cell.angle_gamma   90.00
#
_symmetry.space_group_name_H-M   'P 1'
#
loop_
_entity.id
_entity.type
_entity.pdbx_description
1 polymer ?
#
loop_
_entity_poly.entity_id
_entity_poly.type
_entity_poly.pdbx_seq_one_letter_code
_entity_poly.pdbx_strand_id
1 'polypeptide(L)'
;MPELAGFILFIRNTMGVNADALADDDPAISLSWSMSLDWVNRQIACISPVLYSQAVYNLAASFLLNFGPEVAFGPVREKLGINNFTAGVISSSSDESTSQTRVVSDALKNLSLADLQQLKDPYGRWYLAIAQQYGDLWGLT
;
A
#
# COMPACT_ATOMS: atom_id res chain seq x y z
N MET A 1 17.39 -2.07 11.21
CA MET A 1 16.28 -1.11 11.07
C MET A 1 16.23 -0.65 9.63
N PRO A 2 15.05 -0.38 9.05
CA PRO A 2 14.96 0.11 7.68
C PRO A 2 15.64 1.48 7.57
N GLU A 3 16.50 1.64 6.57
CA GLU A 3 17.21 2.88 6.28
C GLU A 3 16.68 3.53 5.00
N LEU A 4 16.80 4.86 4.91
CA LEU A 4 16.39 5.63 3.72
C LEU A 4 17.16 5.19 2.47
N ALA A 5 18.47 4.93 2.59
CA ALA A 5 19.28 4.42 1.49
C ALA A 5 18.77 3.06 0.98
N GLY A 6 18.33 2.18 1.89
CA GLY A 6 17.71 0.91 1.53
C GLY A 6 16.35 1.09 0.84
N PHE A 7 15.58 2.12 1.21
CA PHE A 7 14.34 2.45 0.53
C PHE A 7 14.58 2.97 -0.90
N ILE A 8 15.60 3.82 -1.09
CA ILE A 8 16.00 4.28 -2.43
C ILE A 8 16.39 3.08 -3.31
N LEU A 9 17.20 2.14 -2.79
CA LEU A 9 17.53 0.91 -3.49
C LEU A 9 16.30 0.06 -3.84
N PHE A 10 15.30 0.02 -2.96
CA PHE A 10 14.04 -0.67 -3.22
C PHE A 10 13.26 0.00 -4.36
N ILE A 11 13.23 1.33 -4.42
CA ILE A 11 12.61 2.08 -5.54
C ILE A 11 13.30 1.73 -6.86
N ARG A 12 14.64 1.68 -6.88
CA ARG A 12 15.40 1.40 -8.12
C ARG A 12 15.26 -0.05 -8.56
N ASN A 13 15.45 -1.00 -7.66
CA ASN A 13 15.54 -2.42 -8.01
C ASN A 13 14.18 -3.13 -8.04
N THR A 14 13.26 -2.77 -7.15
CA THR A 14 11.96 -3.43 -7.02
C THR A 14 10.87 -2.68 -7.76
N MET A 15 10.80 -1.35 -7.62
CA MET A 15 9.79 -0.56 -8.33
C MET A 15 10.17 -0.24 -9.77
N GLY A 16 11.47 -0.31 -10.11
CA GLY A 16 11.96 -0.02 -11.45
C GLY A 16 11.85 1.45 -11.84
N VAL A 17 11.77 2.36 -10.88
CA VAL A 17 11.71 3.81 -11.13
C VAL A 17 13.14 4.34 -11.24
N ASN A 18 13.50 4.91 -12.39
CA ASN A 18 14.83 5.48 -12.61
C ASN A 18 15.01 6.85 -11.95
N ALA A 19 16.26 7.22 -11.69
CA ALA A 19 16.62 8.50 -11.08
C ALA A 19 16.20 9.72 -11.93
N ASP A 20 16.10 9.55 -13.26
CA ASP A 20 15.65 10.60 -14.18
C ASP A 20 14.17 10.96 -13.97
N ALA A 21 13.35 10.00 -13.55
CA ALA A 21 11.92 10.19 -13.33
C ALA A 21 11.62 10.70 -11.91
N LEU A 22 12.43 10.29 -10.94
CA LEU A 22 12.34 10.68 -9.54
C LEU A 22 13.76 10.76 -9.00
N ALA A 23 14.24 11.95 -8.66
CA ALA A 23 15.58 12.13 -8.12
C ALA A 23 15.72 11.48 -6.72
N ASP A 24 16.93 11.03 -6.36
CA ASP A 24 17.18 10.38 -5.06
C ASP A 24 16.96 11.33 -3.86
N ASP A 25 17.05 12.64 -4.09
CA ASP A 25 16.85 13.70 -3.10
C ASP A 25 15.41 14.26 -3.07
N ASP A 26 14.48 13.65 -3.83
CA ASP A 26 13.10 14.12 -3.89
C ASP A 26 12.44 14.04 -2.49
N PRO A 27 11.83 15.13 -2.00
CA PRO A 27 11.21 15.16 -0.67
C PRO A 27 10.06 14.15 -0.52
N ALA A 28 9.41 13.71 -1.60
CA ALA A 28 8.38 12.69 -1.55
C ALA A 28 8.93 11.34 -1.05
N ILE A 29 10.20 11.01 -1.33
CA ILE A 29 10.85 9.77 -0.85
C ILE A 29 11.01 9.83 0.67
N SER A 30 11.56 10.93 1.20
CA SER A 30 11.78 11.08 2.64
C SER A 30 10.47 11.17 3.44
N LEU A 31 9.46 11.84 2.89
CA LEU A 31 8.13 11.95 3.49
C LEU A 31 7.44 10.59 3.54
N SER A 32 7.35 9.87 2.41
CA SER A 32 6.69 8.56 2.34
C SER A 32 7.36 7.52 3.25
N TRP A 33 8.69 7.54 3.32
CA TRP A 33 9.45 6.70 4.26
C TRP A 33 9.15 7.04 5.73
N SER A 34 9.18 8.33 6.11
CA SER A 34 8.92 8.74 7.49
C SER A 34 7.49 8.40 7.92
N MET A 35 6.50 8.64 7.06
CA MET A 35 5.12 8.26 7.32
C MET A 35 4.95 6.74 7.52
N SER A 36 5.66 5.94 6.73
CA SER A 36 5.59 4.48 6.85
C SER A 36 6.18 3.98 8.17
N LEU A 37 7.25 4.59 8.69
CA LEU A 37 7.85 4.23 9.98
C LEU A 37 6.88 4.42 11.15
N ASP A 38 6.07 5.48 11.09
CA ASP A 38 5.07 5.78 12.13
C ASP A 38 3.83 4.88 12.02
N TRP A 39 3.50 4.43 10.81
CA TRP A 39 2.32 3.62 10.55
C TRP A 39 2.54 2.12 10.82
N VAL A 40 3.71 1.57 10.45
CA VAL A 40 3.95 0.12 10.62
C VAL A 40 4.03 -0.24 12.10
N ASN A 41 3.29 -1.29 12.51
CA ASN A 41 3.30 -1.80 13.88
C ASN A 41 4.73 -2.17 14.32
N ARG A 42 5.21 -1.48 15.36
CA ARG A 42 6.54 -1.67 15.94
C ARG A 42 6.72 -3.05 16.60
N GLN A 43 5.64 -3.75 16.95
CA GLN A 43 5.71 -5.12 17.49
C GLN A 43 6.32 -6.11 16.48
N ILE A 44 6.13 -5.88 15.17
CA ILE A 44 6.75 -6.69 14.12
C ILE A 44 8.28 -6.63 14.25
N ALA A 45 8.83 -5.47 14.60
CA ALA A 45 10.28 -5.29 14.77
C ALA A 45 10.86 -6.14 15.90
N CYS A 46 10.07 -6.44 16.94
CA CYS A 46 10.48 -7.31 18.05
C CYS A 46 10.52 -8.79 17.65
N ILE A 47 9.70 -9.20 16.68
CA ILE A 47 9.60 -10.59 16.23
C ILE A 47 10.58 -10.86 15.08
N SER A 48 10.57 -10.00 14.06
CA SER A 48 11.41 -10.12 12.89
C SER A 48 11.78 -8.74 12.34
N PRO A 49 13.03 -8.28 12.57
CA PRO A 49 13.51 -7.02 12.02
C PRO A 49 13.49 -6.99 10.48
N VAL A 50 13.65 -8.13 9.83
CA VAL A 50 13.63 -8.25 8.37
C VAL A 50 12.23 -8.02 7.82
N LEU A 51 11.21 -8.64 8.43
CA LEU A 51 9.81 -8.45 8.01
C LEU A 51 9.32 -7.04 8.31
N TYR A 52 9.76 -6.44 9.41
CA TYR A 52 9.49 -5.04 9.69
C TYR A 52 10.07 -4.13 8.59
N SER A 53 11.32 -4.32 8.19
CA SER A 53 11.92 -3.56 7.09
C SER A 53 11.17 -3.73 5.77
N GLN A 54 10.74 -4.97 5.44
CA GLN A 54 9.95 -5.21 4.24
C GLN A 54 8.56 -4.56 4.31
N ALA A 55 7.89 -4.60 5.46
CA ALA A 55 6.60 -3.94 5.66
C ALA A 55 6.72 -2.41 5.47
N VAL A 56 7.76 -1.81 6.05
CA VAL A 56 8.03 -0.37 5.93
C VAL A 56 8.31 0.03 4.48
N TYR A 57 9.15 -0.71 3.75
CA TYR A 57 9.45 -0.40 2.35
C TYR A 57 8.24 -0.57 1.43
N ASN A 58 7.43 -1.61 1.63
CA ASN A 58 6.21 -1.81 0.85
C ASN A 58 5.16 -0.72 1.12
N LEU A 59 4.97 -0.33 2.38
CA LEU A 59 4.04 0.75 2.72
C LEU A 59 4.53 2.11 2.18
N ALA A 60 5.82 2.42 2.35
CA ALA A 60 6.42 3.63 1.80
C ALA A 60 6.29 3.69 0.27
N ALA A 61 6.48 2.56 -0.43
CA ALA A 61 6.28 2.46 -1.86
C ALA A 61 4.81 2.70 -2.27
N SER A 62 3.84 2.19 -1.51
CA SER A 62 2.41 2.48 -1.73
C SER A 62 2.11 3.97 -1.52
N PHE A 63 2.64 4.60 -0.47
CA PHE A 63 2.48 6.05 -0.26
C PHE A 63 3.14 6.87 -1.36
N LEU A 64 4.35 6.51 -1.78
CA LEU A 64 5.04 7.17 -2.88
C LEU A 64 4.27 7.01 -4.19
N LEU A 65 3.70 5.84 -4.44
CA LEU A 65 2.85 5.60 -5.60
C LEU A 65 1.57 6.43 -5.55
N ASN A 66 0.99 6.73 -4.38
CA ASN A 66 -0.23 7.54 -4.26
C ASN A 66 0.05 9.06 -4.28
N PHE A 67 1.11 9.53 -3.62
CA PHE A 67 1.37 10.96 -3.38
C PHE A 67 2.57 11.52 -4.14
N GLY A 68 3.44 10.67 -4.69
CA GLY A 68 4.63 11.08 -5.42
C GLY A 68 4.34 11.85 -6.73
N PRO A 69 5.39 12.34 -7.41
CA PRO A 69 5.24 13.13 -8.62
C PRO A 69 4.60 12.33 -9.76
N GLU A 70 3.72 12.98 -10.51
CA GLU A 70 2.98 12.37 -11.62
C GLU A 70 3.88 11.93 -12.78
N VAL A 71 5.00 12.63 -12.98
CA VAL A 71 5.99 12.29 -14.03
C VAL A 71 6.53 10.86 -13.86
N ALA A 72 6.72 10.42 -12.62
CA ALA A 72 7.21 9.08 -12.31
C ALA A 72 6.08 8.04 -12.20
N PHE A 73 4.93 8.42 -11.63
CA PHE A 73 3.91 7.48 -11.18
C PHE A 73 2.58 7.55 -11.94
N GLY A 74 2.36 8.55 -12.78
CA GLY A 74 1.12 8.77 -13.53
C GLY A 74 0.69 7.55 -14.35
N PRO A 75 1.56 6.97 -15.21
CA PRO A 75 1.20 5.79 -16.01
C PRO A 75 0.82 4.57 -15.16
N VAL A 76 1.48 4.42 -14.00
CA VAL A 76 1.21 3.31 -13.08
C VAL A 76 -0.11 3.54 -12.34
N ARG A 77 -0.40 4.77 -11.90
CA ARG A 77 -1.68 5.14 -11.28
C ARG A 77 -2.87 4.93 -12.21
N GLU A 78 -2.71 5.32 -13.47
CA GLU A 78 -3.73 5.13 -14.50
C GLU A 78 -3.99 3.65 -14.76
N LYS A 79 -2.92 2.87 -14.96
CA LYS A 79 -3.01 1.41 -15.17
C LYS A 79 -3.69 0.68 -14.02
N LEU A 80 -3.44 1.11 -12.79
CA LEU A 80 -4.01 0.51 -11.58
C LEU A 80 -5.38 1.11 -11.20
N GLY A 81 -5.86 2.14 -11.89
CA GLY A 81 -7.11 2.83 -11.54
C GLY A 81 -7.09 3.42 -10.14
N ILE A 82 -5.92 3.86 -9.66
CA ILE A 82 -5.71 4.43 -8.32
C ILE A 82 -6.52 5.72 -8.16
N ASN A 83 -6.59 6.54 -9.22
CA ASN A 83 -7.31 7.81 -9.24
C ASN A 83 -8.82 7.64 -9.52
N ASN A 84 -9.27 6.43 -9.90
CA ASN A 84 -10.68 6.17 -10.09
C ASN A 84 -11.35 5.95 -8.73
N PHE A 85 -12.52 6.55 -8.55
CA PHE A 85 -13.37 6.28 -7.40
C PHE A 85 -13.67 4.78 -7.34
N THR A 86 -13.17 4.11 -6.31
CA THR A 86 -13.61 2.76 -5.98
C THR A 86 -14.63 2.90 -4.87
N ALA A 87 -15.90 2.79 -5.26
CA ALA A 87 -16.94 2.48 -4.30
C ALA A 87 -16.49 1.24 -3.52
N GLY A 88 -16.54 1.31 -2.19
CA GLY A 88 -16.24 0.17 -1.33
C GLY A 88 -17.08 -1.05 -1.69
N VAL A 89 -16.83 -2.18 -1.02
CA VAL A 89 -17.42 -3.47 -1.41
C VAL A 89 -18.94 -3.34 -1.61
N ILE A 90 -19.38 -3.51 -2.87
CA ILE A 90 -20.78 -3.46 -3.25
C ILE A 90 -21.41 -4.74 -2.67
N SER A 91 -22.13 -4.62 -1.56
CA SER A 91 -22.78 -5.76 -0.88
C SER A 91 -23.93 -6.35 -1.69
N SER A 92 -24.49 -5.57 -2.62
CA SER A 92 -25.51 -6.00 -3.58
C SER A 92 -25.46 -5.11 -4.81
N SER A 93 -25.42 -5.72 -6.00
CA SER A 93 -25.72 -5.07 -7.26
C SER A 93 -26.94 -5.78 -7.84
N SER A 94 -28.01 -5.04 -8.03
CA SER A 94 -29.28 -5.54 -8.53
C SER A 94 -29.60 -4.82 -9.84
N ASP A 95 -29.82 -5.60 -10.90
CA ASP A 95 -30.53 -5.20 -12.12
C ASP A 95 -31.76 -6.11 -12.23
N GLU A 96 -32.83 -5.67 -12.91
CA GLU A 96 -34.19 -6.27 -12.88
C GLU A 96 -34.25 -7.78 -13.19
N SER A 97 -33.17 -8.38 -13.71
CA SER A 97 -33.10 -9.81 -14.05
C SER A 97 -31.99 -10.60 -13.33
N THR A 98 -31.03 -9.97 -12.64
CA THR A 98 -29.89 -10.71 -12.05
C THR A 98 -29.45 -10.11 -10.72
N SER A 99 -29.56 -10.92 -9.67
CA SER A 99 -28.99 -10.63 -8.35
C SER A 99 -27.73 -11.47 -8.17
N GLN A 100 -26.56 -10.84 -8.12
CA GLN A 100 -25.32 -11.50 -7.70
C GLN A 100 -24.94 -11.01 -6.31
N THR A 101 -25.04 -11.90 -5.31
CA THR A 101 -24.52 -11.66 -3.97
C THR A 101 -23.13 -12.28 -3.87
N ARG A 102 -22.07 -11.48 -3.80
CA ARG A 102 -20.75 -11.99 -3.40
C ARG A 102 -20.71 -12.05 -1.88
N VAL A 103 -20.42 -13.21 -1.31
CA VAL A 103 -20.16 -13.35 0.13
C VAL A 103 -18.89 -12.56 0.44
N VAL A 104 -19.07 -11.40 1.04
CA VAL A 104 -17.99 -10.55 1.53
C VAL A 104 -17.66 -11.05 2.92
N SER A 105 -16.45 -11.57 3.13
CA SER A 105 -15.98 -11.95 4.46
C SER A 105 -16.03 -10.73 5.40
N ASP A 106 -16.35 -10.92 6.68
CA ASP A 106 -16.47 -9.81 7.63
C ASP A 106 -15.15 -9.00 7.76
N ALA A 107 -14.01 -9.64 7.51
CA ALA A 107 -12.70 -9.01 7.35
C ALA A 107 -12.66 -7.91 6.27
N LEU A 108 -13.41 -8.05 5.16
CA LEU A 108 -13.49 -7.05 4.10
C LEU A 108 -14.47 -5.90 4.43
N LYS A 109 -15.38 -6.10 5.40
CA LYS A 109 -16.34 -5.07 5.83
C LYS A 109 -15.71 -4.04 6.76
N ASN A 110 -14.67 -4.43 7.49
CA ASN A 110 -13.96 -3.54 8.43
C ASN A 110 -12.77 -2.82 7.79
N LEU A 111 -12.47 -3.05 6.51
CA LEU A 111 -11.39 -2.34 5.83
C LEU A 111 -11.66 -0.83 5.78
N SER A 112 -10.69 -0.05 6.22
CA SER A 112 -10.75 1.41 6.06
C SER A 112 -10.61 1.78 4.57
N LEU A 113 -10.99 3.01 4.22
CA LEU A 113 -10.78 3.52 2.86
C LEU A 113 -9.28 3.52 2.48
N ALA A 114 -8.39 3.68 3.45
CA ALA A 114 -6.96 3.59 3.25
C ALA A 114 -6.53 2.15 2.90
N ASP A 115 -7.10 1.14 3.57
CA ASP A 115 -6.80 -0.27 3.29
C ASP A 115 -7.33 -0.70 1.91
N LEU A 116 -8.51 -0.20 1.52
CA LEU A 116 -9.06 -0.42 0.18
C LEU A 116 -8.16 0.18 -0.90
N GLN A 117 -7.56 1.34 -0.63
CA GLN A 117 -6.60 1.97 -1.54
C GLN A 117 -5.29 1.17 -1.62
N GLN A 118 -4.77 0.71 -0.48
CA GLN A 118 -3.58 -0.15 -0.43
C GLN A 118 -3.80 -1.50 -1.12
N LEU A 119 -5.04 -1.99 -1.17
CA LEU A 119 -5.38 -3.21 -1.90
C LEU A 119 -5.39 -3.01 -3.43
N LYS A 120 -5.33 -1.78 -3.96
CA LYS A 120 -5.20 -1.56 -5.41
C LYS A 120 -3.79 -1.75 -5.93
N ASP A 121 -2.78 -1.39 -5.12
CA ASP A 121 -1.40 -1.44 -5.54
C ASP A 121 -0.65 -2.67 -5.00
N PRO A 122 0.33 -3.20 -5.75
CA PRO A 122 0.99 -4.45 -5.37
C PRO A 122 1.78 -4.33 -4.05
N TYR A 123 2.29 -3.13 -3.71
CA TYR A 123 3.10 -2.92 -2.51
C TYR A 123 2.22 -2.82 -1.26
N GLY A 124 1.11 -2.09 -1.35
CA GLY A 124 0.09 -2.01 -0.30
C GLY A 124 -0.48 -3.39 0.04
N ARG A 125 -0.72 -4.25 -0.96
CA ARG A 125 -1.12 -5.66 -0.74
C ARG A 125 -0.09 -6.46 0.05
N TRP A 126 1.20 -6.31 -0.27
CA TRP A 126 2.27 -6.99 0.45
C TRP A 126 2.40 -6.49 1.88
N TYR A 127 2.26 -5.18 2.09
CA TYR A 127 2.19 -4.62 3.44
C TYR A 127 1.01 -5.19 4.23
N LEU A 128 -0.20 -5.19 3.66
CA LEU A 128 -1.40 -5.73 4.32
C LEU A 128 -1.26 -7.23 4.63
N ALA A 129 -0.66 -8.02 3.73
CA ALA A 129 -0.40 -9.43 3.97
C ALA A 129 0.55 -9.66 5.16
N ILE A 130 1.58 -8.84 5.30
CA ILE A 130 2.48 -8.90 6.46
C ILE A 130 1.75 -8.39 7.71
N ALA A 131 1.05 -7.27 7.63
CA ALA A 131 0.35 -6.68 8.76
C ALA A 131 -0.70 -7.63 9.35
N GLN A 132 -1.47 -8.32 8.50
CA GLN A 132 -2.46 -9.34 8.91
C GLN A 132 -1.85 -10.53 9.66
N GLN A 133 -0.58 -10.88 9.41
CA GLN A 133 0.07 -12.01 10.10
C GLN A 133 0.52 -11.66 11.53
N TYR A 134 0.72 -10.38 11.83
CA TYR A 134 1.37 -9.94 13.07
C TYR A 134 0.48 -9.06 13.96
N GLY A 135 -0.79 -8.87 13.61
CA GLY A 135 -1.79 -8.32 14.52
C GLY A 135 -3.09 -7.87 13.86
N ASP A 136 -4.07 -7.56 14.72
CA ASP A 136 -5.31 -6.86 14.38
C ASP A 136 -4.98 -5.44 13.88
N LEU A 137 -4.81 -5.29 12.57
CA LEU A 137 -4.81 -3.97 11.96
C LEU A 137 -6.27 -3.56 11.77
N TRP A 138 -6.81 -2.72 12.65
CA TRP A 138 -8.15 -2.12 12.51
C TRP A 138 -9.29 -3.13 12.25
N GLY A 139 -9.36 -4.21 13.03
CA GLY A 139 -10.52 -5.13 13.01
C GLY A 139 -10.46 -6.23 11.94
N LEU A 140 -9.26 -6.57 11.47
CA LEU A 140 -8.97 -7.79 10.73
C LEU A 140 -8.67 -8.94 11.71
N THR A 141 -9.74 -9.52 12.28
CA THR A 141 -9.74 -10.86 12.88
C THR A 141 -10.34 -11.89 11.94
#